data_AF-A0AAW1LV70-F1
#
_entry.id   AF-A0AAW1LV70-F1
#
_cell.length_a   1.000
_cell.length_b   1.000
_cell.length_c   1.000
_cell.angle_alpha   90.00
_cell.angle_beta   90.00
_cell.angle_gamma   90.00
#
_symmetry.space_group_name_H-M   'P 1'
#
loop_
_entity.id
_entity.type
_entity.pdbx_description
1 polymer ?
#
loop_
_entity_poly.entity_id
_entity_poly.type
_entity_poly.pdbx_seq_one_letter_code
_entity_poly.pdbx_strand_id
1 'polypeptide(L)'
;MTLIQKLMVTTHDFNEEDENSNQFITKDRLTTWHKNSLKSKFSKLSANSIVRIFPGAKQQAKNIQNEVDAFMTLFTDEMIEHVTKCTNIQILKVRHQYVRERNAKDVTKIEILAFIGLLLLTGYKTQNHTHFLDLWTTEGT
;
A
#
# COMPACT_ATOMS: atom_id res chain seq x y z
N MET A 1 -2.61 88.80 -11.68
CA MET A 1 -3.15 87.78 -12.60
C MET A 1 -3.39 86.51 -11.77
N THR A 2 -4.66 86.33 -11.38
CA THR A 2 -5.39 85.09 -11.04
C THR A 2 -4.69 83.77 -11.43
N LEU A 3 -4.76 82.63 -10.73
CA LEU A 3 -5.70 82.10 -9.73
C LEU A 3 -5.11 80.76 -9.17
N ILE A 4 -5.67 80.24 -8.06
CA ILE A 4 -5.51 78.86 -7.49
C ILE A 4 -4.27 78.71 -6.57
N GLN A 5 -4.34 78.47 -5.26
CA GLN A 5 -5.33 77.74 -4.47
C GLN A 5 -5.29 78.20 -3.00
N LYS A 6 -6.43 78.68 -2.49
CA LYS A 6 -6.77 78.71 -1.07
C LYS A 6 -7.87 77.67 -0.89
N LEU A 7 -7.67 76.65 -0.04
CA LEU A 7 -8.69 75.98 0.79
C LEU A 7 -8.10 74.74 1.50
N MET A 8 -7.57 74.99 2.70
CA MET A 8 -8.03 74.38 3.96
C MET A 8 -8.70 73.00 3.83
N VAL A 9 -8.01 71.93 4.28
CA VAL A 9 -8.69 70.82 4.94
C VAL A 9 -7.94 70.52 6.23
N THR A 10 -8.64 70.87 7.29
CA THR A 10 -8.33 70.69 8.69
C THR A 10 -8.08 69.22 9.01
N THR A 11 -7.09 69.00 9.85
CA THR A 11 -6.80 67.77 10.59
C THR A 11 -8.02 67.22 11.31
N HIS A 12 -8.43 65.99 11.01
CA HIS A 12 -8.80 64.98 12.00
C HIS A 12 -9.14 63.68 11.28
N ASP A 13 -8.30 62.66 11.43
CA ASP A 13 -8.78 61.28 11.37
C ASP A 13 -8.15 60.57 12.55
N PHE A 14 -8.99 60.35 13.55
CA PHE A 14 -8.75 59.53 14.73
C PHE A 14 -8.21 58.16 14.27
N ASN A 15 -7.03 57.80 14.74
CA ASN A 15 -6.59 56.41 14.65
C ASN A 15 -7.03 55.74 15.96
N GLU A 16 -8.26 55.22 15.98
CA GLU A 16 -8.67 54.23 16.98
C GLU A 16 -7.75 53.02 16.79
N GLU A 17 -6.80 52.85 17.70
CA GLU A 17 -6.02 51.63 17.77
C GLU A 17 -6.94 50.52 18.29
N ASP A 18 -7.52 49.76 17.36
CA ASP A 18 -8.14 48.48 17.67
C ASP A 18 -7.05 47.55 18.23
N GLU A 19 -6.97 47.46 19.57
CA GLU A 19 -6.06 46.60 20.33
C GLU A 19 -6.16 45.10 19.94
N ASN A 20 -7.24 44.71 19.25
CA ASN A 20 -7.51 43.35 18.81
C ASN A 20 -7.16 43.08 17.33
N SER A 21 -6.55 44.03 16.62
CA SER A 21 -6.20 43.85 15.21
C SER A 21 -4.89 43.05 15.04
N ASN A 22 -4.95 41.94 14.29
CA ASN A 22 -3.81 41.06 14.02
C ASN A 22 -2.84 41.60 12.96
N GLN A 23 -2.96 42.88 12.59
CA GLN A 23 -2.25 43.51 11.48
C GLN A 23 -1.87 44.93 11.83
N PHE A 24 -0.71 45.37 11.34
CA PHE A 24 -0.28 46.75 11.35
C PHE A 24 -0.38 47.33 9.95
N ILE A 25 -0.91 48.53 9.83
CA ILE A 25 -1.05 49.24 8.54
C ILE A 25 -0.05 50.41 8.53
N THR A 26 0.79 50.48 7.51
CA THR A 26 1.74 51.60 7.34
C THR A 26 0.99 52.88 6.96
N LYS A 27 1.56 54.07 7.25
CA LYS A 27 0.97 55.39 6.95
C LYS A 27 0.47 55.54 5.50
N ASP A 28 1.14 54.89 4.55
CA ASP A 28 0.78 54.95 3.12
C ASP A 28 -0.45 54.08 2.77
N ARG A 29 -1.07 53.39 3.75
CA ARG A 29 -2.22 52.45 3.64
C ARG A 29 -2.07 51.32 2.60
N LEU A 30 -0.93 51.22 1.91
CA LEU A 30 -0.66 50.27 0.84
C LEU A 30 -0.06 48.95 1.32
N THR A 31 0.68 48.97 2.44
CA THR A 31 1.37 47.79 2.96
C THR A 31 0.83 47.43 4.34
N THR A 32 0.37 46.20 4.49
CA THR A 32 -0.11 45.64 5.75
C THR A 32 0.84 44.54 6.23
N TRP A 33 1.21 44.60 7.51
CA TRP A 33 2.10 43.65 8.17
C TRP A 33 1.30 42.80 9.15
N HIS A 34 1.28 41.48 8.95
CA HIS A 34 0.56 40.58 9.84
C HIS A 34 1.42 40.23 11.06
N LYS A 35 0.82 40.31 12.27
CA LYS A 35 1.49 39.95 13.54
C LYS A 35 1.79 38.46 13.66
N ASN A 36 0.97 37.61 13.02
CA ASN A 36 1.09 36.16 13.08
C ASN A 36 1.82 35.61 11.84
N SER A 37 2.66 34.60 12.05
CA SER A 37 3.34 33.88 10.96
C SER A 37 2.33 33.29 9.98
N LEU A 38 2.50 33.60 8.69
CA LEU A 38 1.69 33.03 7.62
C LEU A 38 1.99 31.53 7.51
N LYS A 39 1.08 30.68 7.99
CA LYS A 39 1.19 29.23 7.81
C LYS A 39 1.08 28.91 6.33
N SER A 40 2.20 28.55 5.70
CA SER A 40 2.21 28.10 4.31
C SER A 40 1.31 26.87 4.15
N LYS A 41 0.55 26.81 3.06
CA LYS A 41 -0.20 25.60 2.65
C LYS A 41 0.73 24.40 2.42
N PHE A 42 2.03 24.67 2.22
CA PHE A 42 3.10 23.68 2.06
C PHE A 42 3.97 23.54 3.31
N SER A 43 3.58 24.12 4.45
CA SER A 43 4.30 23.90 5.70
C SER A 43 4.22 22.43 6.10
N LYS A 44 5.32 21.91 6.67
CA LYS A 44 5.40 20.54 7.16
C LYS A 44 4.22 20.30 8.11
N LEU A 45 3.41 19.29 7.81
CA LEU A 45 2.28 18.87 8.65
C LEU A 45 2.76 18.67 10.09
N SER A 46 1.95 19.09 11.07
CA SER A 46 2.23 18.92 12.50
C SER A 46 2.63 17.46 12.78
N ALA A 47 3.66 17.24 13.61
CA ALA A 47 4.15 15.90 13.96
C ALA A 47 3.05 14.97 14.49
N ASN A 48 1.97 15.55 15.04
CA ASN A 48 0.78 14.84 15.53
C ASN A 48 -0.12 14.30 14.40
N SER A 49 0.03 14.77 13.16
CA SER A 49 -0.74 14.33 11.98
C SER A 49 0.00 13.31 11.11
N ILE A 50 1.21 12.89 11.52
CA ILE A 50 1.95 11.84 10.84
C ILE A 50 1.31 10.50 11.26
N VAL A 51 0.60 9.85 10.34
CA VAL A 51 0.10 8.49 10.53
C VAL A 51 1.31 7.57 10.76
N ARG A 52 1.46 7.10 12.00
CA ARG A 52 2.54 6.18 12.38
C ARG A 52 2.20 4.78 11.88
N ILE A 53 2.60 4.47 10.66
CA ILE A 53 2.54 3.10 10.12
C ILE A 53 3.70 2.32 10.73
N PHE A 54 3.43 1.56 11.78
CA PHE A 54 4.43 0.66 12.35
C PHE A 54 4.66 -0.53 11.41
N PRO A 55 5.93 -0.88 11.12
CA PRO A 55 6.24 -2.08 10.35
C PRO A 55 5.89 -3.32 11.18
N GLY A 56 5.09 -4.22 10.62
CA GLY A 56 4.69 -5.45 11.28
C GLY A 56 3.50 -6.13 10.61
N ALA A 57 3.26 -7.39 11.00
CA ALA A 57 2.10 -8.15 10.55
C ALA A 57 0.80 -7.47 11.00
N LYS A 58 -0.13 -7.29 10.07
CA LYS A 58 -1.40 -6.61 10.33
C LYS A 58 -2.49 -7.62 10.68
N GLN A 59 -3.41 -7.22 11.56
CA GLN A 59 -4.70 -7.89 11.78
C GLN A 59 -4.59 -9.41 12.02
N GLN A 60 -5.19 -10.23 11.16
CA GLN A 60 -5.26 -11.68 11.29
C GLN A 60 -3.87 -12.33 11.30
N ALA A 61 -2.90 -11.74 10.59
CA ALA A 61 -1.52 -12.24 10.56
C ALA A 61 -0.74 -11.99 11.87
N LYS A 62 -1.26 -11.16 12.79
CA LYS A 62 -0.61 -10.88 14.08
C LYS A 62 -0.75 -12.02 15.09
N ASN A 63 -1.86 -12.77 15.03
CA ASN A 63 -2.19 -13.81 16.00
C ASN A 63 -1.72 -15.21 15.58
N ILE A 64 -1.07 -15.33 14.42
CA ILE A 64 -0.60 -16.60 13.89
C ILE A 64 0.66 -17.02 14.64
N GLN A 65 0.63 -18.21 15.23
CA GLN A 65 1.78 -18.79 15.93
C GLN A 65 2.44 -19.93 15.14
N ASN A 66 1.68 -20.63 14.29
CA ASN A 66 2.17 -21.76 13.52
C ASN A 66 2.57 -21.34 12.09
N GLU A 67 3.64 -21.93 11.57
CA GLU A 67 4.13 -21.63 10.22
C GLU A 67 3.17 -22.14 9.14
N VAL A 68 2.49 -23.27 9.39
CA VAL A 68 1.48 -23.82 8.48
C VAL A 68 0.28 -22.87 8.36
N ASP A 69 -0.17 -22.31 9.48
CA ASP A 69 -1.29 -21.36 9.50
C ASP A 69 -0.89 -20.05 8.80
N ALA A 70 0.37 -19.62 8.95
CA ALA A 70 0.91 -18.47 8.23
C ALA A 70 0.91 -18.73 6.72
N PHE A 71 1.30 -19.93 6.31
CA PHE A 71 1.29 -20.35 4.91
C PHE A 71 -0.13 -20.40 4.33
N MET A 72 -1.09 -20.97 5.07
CA MET A 72 -2.50 -21.02 4.66
C MET A 72 -3.17 -19.64 4.64
N THR A 73 -2.60 -18.64 5.32
CA THR A 73 -3.03 -17.24 5.21
C THR A 73 -2.60 -16.62 3.88
N LEU A 74 -1.47 -17.05 3.32
CA LEU A 74 -1.01 -16.63 1.98
C LEU A 74 -1.73 -17.40 0.87
N PHE A 75 -1.91 -18.70 1.05
CA PHE A 75 -2.63 -19.59 0.14
C PHE A 75 -3.96 -19.98 0.76
N THR A 76 -4.98 -19.15 0.53
CA THR A 76 -6.29 -19.38 1.11
C THR A 76 -6.94 -20.63 0.55
N ASP A 77 -7.87 -21.19 1.33
CA ASP A 77 -8.60 -22.39 0.98
C ASP A 77 -9.33 -22.27 -0.37
N GLU A 78 -9.93 -21.10 -0.58
CA GLU A 78 -10.65 -20.74 -1.81
C GLU A 78 -9.72 -20.70 -3.03
N MET A 79 -8.50 -20.19 -2.87
CA MET A 79 -7.50 -20.19 -3.95
C MET A 79 -7.14 -21.62 -4.35
N ILE A 80 -6.89 -22.48 -3.37
CA ILE A 80 -6.53 -23.88 -3.63
C ILE A 80 -7.70 -24.62 -4.30
N GLU A 81 -8.92 -24.39 -3.83
CA GLU A 81 -10.12 -24.96 -4.43
C GLU A 81 -10.31 -24.48 -5.88
N HIS A 82 -10.09 -23.19 -6.14
CA HIS A 82 -10.18 -22.62 -7.48
C HIS A 82 -9.13 -23.22 -8.43
N VAL A 83 -7.88 -23.34 -7.98
CA VAL A 83 -6.81 -24.02 -8.74
C VAL A 83 -7.19 -25.47 -9.03
N THR A 84 -7.70 -26.19 -8.03
CA THR A 84 -8.13 -27.60 -8.19
C THR A 84 -9.22 -27.73 -9.27
N LYS A 85 -10.24 -26.86 -9.23
CA LYS A 85 -11.33 -26.84 -10.22
C LYS A 85 -10.80 -26.56 -11.63
N CYS A 86 -9.99 -25.53 -11.79
CA CYS A 86 -9.40 -25.17 -13.07
C CYS A 86 -8.51 -26.29 -13.64
N THR A 87 -7.72 -26.93 -12.80
CA THR A 87 -6.87 -28.07 -13.20
C THR A 87 -7.72 -29.25 -13.67
N ASN A 88 -8.78 -29.61 -12.95
CA ASN A 88 -9.69 -30.69 -13.35
C ASN A 88 -10.39 -30.40 -14.68
N ILE A 89 -10.78 -29.14 -14.93
CA ILE A 89 -11.31 -28.73 -16.25
C ILE A 89 -10.28 -28.97 -17.36
N GLN A 90 -8.99 -28.71 -17.11
CA GLN A 90 -7.94 -28.98 -18.10
C GLN A 90 -7.70 -30.48 -18.29
N ILE A 91 -7.69 -31.26 -17.20
CA ILE A 91 -7.54 -32.71 -17.27
C ILE A 91 -8.63 -33.33 -18.13
N LEU A 92 -9.89 -32.91 -17.96
CA LEU A 92 -11.00 -33.37 -18.79
C LEU A 92 -10.77 -33.13 -20.28
N LYS A 93 -10.17 -31.99 -20.65
CA LYS A 93 -9.86 -31.67 -22.05
C LYS A 93 -8.78 -32.57 -22.63
N VAL A 94 -7.73 -32.89 -21.87
CA VAL A 94 -6.60 -33.69 -22.35
C VAL A 94 -6.76 -35.19 -22.10
N ARG A 95 -7.76 -35.62 -21.32
CA ARG A 95 -7.96 -37.02 -20.90
C ARG A 95 -7.96 -38.01 -22.07
N HIS A 96 -8.56 -37.63 -23.20
CA HIS A 96 -8.61 -38.47 -24.41
C HIS A 96 -7.24 -38.76 -25.05
N GLN A 97 -6.20 -37.98 -24.72
CA GLN A 97 -4.85 -38.16 -25.26
C GLN A 97 -4.08 -39.26 -24.53
N TYR A 98 -4.56 -39.71 -23.37
CA TYR A 98 -3.88 -40.69 -22.54
C TYR A 98 -4.56 -42.05 -22.65
N VAL A 99 -3.77 -43.07 -22.99
CA VAL A 99 -4.23 -44.48 -23.07
C VAL A 99 -4.56 -45.06 -21.68
N ARG A 100 -3.88 -44.56 -20.64
CA ARG A 100 -4.06 -45.04 -19.26
C ARG A 100 -4.86 -44.03 -18.46
N GLU A 101 -5.96 -44.48 -17.87
CA GLU A 101 -6.84 -43.65 -17.03
C GLU A 101 -6.11 -43.00 -15.85
N ARG A 102 -5.11 -43.69 -15.29
CA ARG A 102 -4.28 -43.18 -14.17
C ARG A 102 -3.57 -41.86 -14.52
N ASN A 103 -3.17 -41.67 -15.76
CA ASN A 103 -2.36 -40.51 -16.17
C ASN A 103 -3.20 -39.23 -16.30
N ALA A 104 -4.52 -39.34 -16.37
CA ALA A 104 -5.47 -38.23 -16.49
C ALA A 104 -6.62 -38.39 -15.49
N LYS A 105 -6.27 -38.77 -14.25
CA LYS A 105 -7.21 -38.79 -13.14
C LYS A 105 -7.42 -37.38 -12.60
N ASP A 106 -8.63 -37.09 -12.14
CA ASP A 106 -8.96 -35.81 -11.50
C ASP A 106 -8.14 -35.63 -10.22
N VAL A 107 -7.76 -34.39 -9.96
CA VAL A 107 -6.90 -33.99 -8.85
C VAL A 107 -7.74 -33.50 -7.68
N THR A 108 -7.29 -33.83 -6.50
CA THR A 108 -7.85 -33.41 -5.22
C THR A 108 -7.09 -32.24 -4.63
N LYS A 109 -7.73 -31.52 -3.72
CA LYS A 109 -7.13 -30.40 -3.00
C LYS A 109 -5.85 -30.79 -2.24
N ILE A 110 -5.83 -32.00 -1.68
CA ILE A 110 -4.67 -32.55 -0.95
C ILE A 110 -3.49 -32.74 -1.91
N GLU A 111 -3.74 -33.24 -3.12
CA GLU A 111 -2.70 -33.41 -4.14
C GLU A 111 -2.14 -32.06 -4.63
N ILE A 112 -2.98 -31.03 -4.79
CA ILE A 112 -2.50 -29.66 -5.10
C ILE A 112 -1.64 -29.11 -3.96
N LEU A 113 -2.05 -29.29 -2.71
CA LEU A 113 -1.26 -28.88 -1.54
C LEU A 113 0.07 -29.63 -1.46
N ALA A 114 0.07 -30.94 -1.69
CA ALA A 114 1.28 -31.75 -1.73
C ALA A 114 2.22 -31.29 -2.87
N PHE A 115 1.66 -30.94 -4.03
CA PHE A 115 2.42 -30.40 -5.15
C PHE A 115 3.06 -29.04 -4.82
N ILE A 116 2.33 -28.13 -4.17
CA ILE A 116 2.89 -26.85 -3.73
C ILE A 116 4.00 -27.07 -2.68
N GLY A 117 3.80 -28.00 -1.75
CA GLY A 117 4.83 -28.41 -0.79
C GLY A 117 6.09 -28.94 -1.48
N LEU A 118 5.93 -29.70 -2.56
CA LEU A 118 7.04 -30.18 -3.38
C LEU A 118 7.81 -29.04 -4.04
N LEU A 119 7.10 -28.04 -4.58
CA LEU A 119 7.72 -26.84 -5.17
C LEU A 119 8.49 -26.01 -4.15
N LEU A 120 7.98 -25.90 -2.92
CA LEU A 120 8.69 -25.23 -1.83
C LEU A 120 9.95 -25.99 -1.45
N LEU A 121 9.88 -27.32 -1.38
CA LEU A 121 11.02 -28.17 -1.06
C LEU A 121 12.10 -28.11 -2.14
N THR A 122 11.74 -28.11 -3.43
CA THR A 122 12.69 -27.98 -4.53
C THR A 122 13.35 -26.60 -4.56
N GLY A 123 12.58 -25.55 -4.26
CA GLY A 123 13.09 -24.19 -4.07
C GLY A 123 14.08 -24.09 -2.90
N TYR A 124 13.74 -24.71 -1.75
CA TYR A 124 14.61 -24.77 -0.58
C TYR A 124 15.93 -25.48 -0.88
N LYS A 125 15.88 -26.59 -1.62
CA LYS A 125 17.07 -27.32 -2.07
C LYS A 125 17.86 -26.62 -3.17
N THR A 126 17.43 -25.45 -3.64
CA THR A 126 18.02 -24.72 -4.79
C THR A 126 18.10 -25.55 -6.07
N GLN A 127 17.18 -26.52 -6.23
CA GLN A 127 17.08 -27.42 -7.37
C GLN A 127 15.97 -26.97 -8.35
N ASN A 128 15.74 -25.66 -8.42
CA ASN A 128 14.73 -25.07 -9.31
C ASN A 128 15.11 -25.18 -10.80
N HIS A 129 16.40 -25.34 -11.11
CA HIS A 129 16.93 -25.47 -12.47
C HIS A 129 17.32 -26.89 -12.86
N THR A 130 17.18 -27.88 -11.97
CA THR A 130 17.48 -29.28 -12.28
C THR A 130 16.35 -29.92 -13.05
N HIS A 131 16.67 -30.89 -13.91
CA HIS A 131 15.65 -31.63 -14.62
C HIS A 131 14.77 -32.40 -13.62
N PHE A 132 13.46 -32.49 -13.87
CA PHE A 132 12.53 -33.09 -12.90
C PHE A 132 12.82 -34.58 -12.64
N LEU A 133 13.41 -35.31 -13.60
CA LEU A 133 13.83 -36.70 -13.40
C LEU A 133 14.96 -36.79 -12.38
N ASP A 134 15.87 -35.82 -12.37
CA ASP A 134 17.02 -35.78 -11.46
C ASP A 134 16.57 -35.50 -10.02
N LEU A 135 15.38 -34.90 -9.83
CA LEU A 135 14.78 -34.74 -8.51
C LEU A 135 14.34 -36.08 -7.92
N TRP A 136 13.88 -37.01 -8.77
CA TRP A 136 13.31 -38.32 -8.37
C TRP A 136 14.26 -39.50 -8.57
N THR A 137 15.55 -39.24 -8.77
CA THR A 137 16.55 -40.32 -8.74
C THR A 137 16.67 -40.87 -7.32
N THR A 138 16.65 -42.19 -7.20
CA THR A 138 16.88 -42.90 -5.93
C THR A 138 18.38 -43.17 -5.70
N GLU A 139 19.19 -42.92 -6.71
CA GLU A 139 20.64 -43.07 -6.68
C GLU A 139 21.24 -41.91 -5.88
N GLY A 140 21.50 -42.15 -4.59
CA GLY A 140 22.26 -41.24 -3.75
C GLY A 140 23.75 -41.47 -3.96
N THR A 141 24.43 -40.56 -4.66
CA THR A 141 25.88 -40.40 -4.56
C THR A 141 26.25 -39.58 -3.32
#